data_AF-A0A392S731-F1
#
_entry.id   AF-A0A392S731-F1
#
_cell.length_a   1.000
_cell.length_b   1.000
_cell.length_c   1.000
_cell.angle_alpha   90.00
_cell.angle_beta   90.00
_cell.angle_gamma   90.00
#
_symmetry.space_group_name_H-M   'P 1'
#
loop_
_entity.id
_entity.type
_entity.pdbx_description
1 polymer ?
#
loop_
_entity_poly.entity_id
_entity_poly.type
_entity_poly.pdbx_seq_one_letter_code
_entity_poly.pdbx_strand_id
1 'polypeptide(L)'
;DPIMSSAATTNQKNELPTTVSVKLDRDNYPLWKSLVLPLIRGCKLDSYMLGTKECPDQFVTTNDTTKKINPEYEEWIARDQALLGWLRNSMAIDVATQLLHCETSKEIWDEA
;
A
#
# COMPACT_ATOMS: atom_id res chain seq x y z
N ASP A 1 -21.46 20.25 37.72
CA ASP A 1 -21.93 19.14 36.88
C ASP A 1 -21.45 19.30 35.45
N PRO A 2 -20.87 18.26 34.83
CA PRO A 2 -20.03 18.39 33.64
C PRO A 2 -20.85 18.25 32.35
N ILE A 3 -20.51 19.07 31.36
CA ILE A 3 -20.98 18.94 29.98
C ILE A 3 -20.32 17.70 29.38
N MET A 4 -21.17 16.75 29.04
CA MET A 4 -20.82 15.49 28.41
C MET A 4 -20.61 15.68 26.90
N SER A 5 -19.59 15.00 26.39
CA SER A 5 -19.49 14.43 25.04
C SER A 5 -19.23 15.37 23.84
N SER A 6 -18.00 15.28 23.34
CA SER A 6 -17.81 15.04 21.91
C SER A 6 -16.79 13.93 21.77
N ALA A 7 -17.27 12.68 21.77
CA ALA A 7 -16.49 11.58 21.23
C ALA A 7 -16.31 11.88 19.74
N ALA A 8 -15.11 12.32 19.36
CA ALA A 8 -14.74 12.38 17.96
C ALA A 8 -14.87 10.96 17.40
N THR A 9 -15.93 10.72 16.63
CA THR A 9 -16.08 9.52 15.83
C THR A 9 -14.93 9.49 14.85
N THR A 10 -13.82 8.86 15.25
CA THR A 10 -12.70 8.66 14.35
C THR A 10 -13.19 7.58 13.40
N ASN A 11 -13.66 8.00 12.22
CA ASN A 11 -13.68 7.12 11.06
C ASN A 11 -12.24 6.63 10.90
N GLN A 12 -11.94 5.45 11.44
CA GLN A 12 -10.65 4.79 11.22
C GLN A 12 -10.61 4.43 9.74
N LYS A 13 -10.17 5.39 8.92
CA LYS A 13 -9.64 5.09 7.61
C LYS A 13 -8.48 4.13 7.85
N ASN A 14 -8.56 2.93 7.27
CA ASN A 14 -7.48 1.94 7.27
C ASN A 14 -6.30 2.46 6.42
N GLU A 15 -5.74 3.60 6.81
CA GLU A 15 -4.68 4.32 6.12
C GLU A 15 -3.35 4.02 6.80
N LEU A 16 -2.29 3.84 6.00
CA LEU A 16 -0.94 3.66 6.49
C LEU A 16 -0.47 4.93 7.22
N PRO A 17 0.38 4.81 8.26
CA PRO A 17 0.85 5.98 8.99
C PRO A 17 1.70 6.87 8.09
N THR A 18 1.65 8.18 8.30
CA THR A 18 2.38 9.15 7.48
C THR A 18 3.90 9.11 7.67
N THR A 19 4.38 8.43 8.72
CA THR A 19 5.82 8.30 9.03
C THR A 19 6.13 6.88 9.49
N VAL A 20 7.35 6.45 9.22
CA VAL A 20 7.90 5.17 9.69
C VAL A 20 9.11 5.46 10.57
N SER A 21 9.16 4.86 11.76
CA SER A 21 10.20 5.14 12.74
C SER A 21 11.60 4.69 12.31
N VAL A 22 11.68 3.66 11.47
CA VAL A 22 12.93 3.12 10.91
C VAL A 22 12.79 3.08 9.40
N LYS A 23 13.73 3.71 8.70
CA LYS A 23 13.80 3.63 7.24
C LYS A 23 14.66 2.44 6.82
N LEU A 24 14.23 1.69 5.80
CA LEU A 24 14.99 0.59 5.24
C LEU A 24 16.33 1.10 4.71
N ASP A 25 17.42 0.50 5.18
CA ASP A 25 18.76 0.62 4.65
C ASP A 25 19.31 -0.78 4.31
N ARG A 26 20.59 -0.86 3.92
CA ARG A 26 21.23 -2.11 3.48
C ARG A 26 21.46 -3.12 4.62
N ASP A 27 21.39 -2.68 5.87
CA ASP A 27 21.83 -3.44 7.03
C ASP A 27 20.66 -3.79 7.98
N ASN A 28 19.49 -3.20 7.78
CA ASN A 28 18.40 -3.24 8.76
C ASN A 28 17.10 -3.94 8.29
N TYR A 29 17.12 -4.62 7.15
CA TYR A 29 15.92 -5.26 6.58
C TYR A 29 15.08 -6.07 7.59
N PRO A 30 15.66 -6.96 8.45
CA PRO A 30 14.84 -7.73 9.40
C PRO A 30 14.09 -6.84 10.39
N LEU A 31 14.71 -5.76 10.86
CA LEU A 31 14.09 -4.80 11.78
C LEU A 31 13.02 -4.00 11.06
N TRP A 32 13.33 -3.41 9.90
CA TRP A 32 12.37 -2.66 9.10
C TRP A 32 11.13 -3.51 8.79
N LYS A 33 11.33 -4.74 8.31
CA LYS A 33 10.26 -5.70 8.00
C LYS A 33 9.37 -5.98 9.20
N SER A 34 9.96 -6.17 10.39
CA SER A 34 9.22 -6.43 11.62
C SER A 34 8.30 -5.27 12.03
N LEU A 35 8.65 -4.05 11.66
CA LEU A 35 7.89 -2.83 11.97
C LEU A 35 6.83 -2.53 10.92
N VAL A 36 7.14 -2.69 9.63
CA VAL A 36 6.21 -2.34 8.55
C VAL A 36 5.13 -3.39 8.31
N LEU A 37 5.47 -4.68 8.45
CA LEU A 37 4.54 -5.77 8.11
C LEU A 37 3.25 -5.77 8.96
N PRO A 38 3.28 -5.53 10.29
CA PRO A 38 2.06 -5.39 11.08
C PRO A 38 1.20 -4.19 10.66
N LEU A 39 1.82 -3.08 10.24
CA LEU A 39 1.10 -1.89 9.77
C LEU A 39 0.35 -2.19 8.47
N ILE A 40 1.03 -2.81 7.51
CA ILE A 40 0.45 -3.21 6.21
C ILE A 40 -0.72 -4.18 6.42
N ARG A 41 -0.56 -5.18 7.30
CA ARG A 41 -1.62 -6.15 7.65
C ARG A 41 -2.77 -5.48 8.39
N GLY A 42 -2.50 -4.56 9.30
CA GLY A 42 -3.52 -3.77 10.00
C GLY A 42 -4.41 -2.98 9.01
N CYS A 43 -3.82 -2.49 7.92
CA CYS A 43 -4.53 -1.82 6.84
C CYS A 43 -5.13 -2.77 5.78
N LYS A 44 -4.95 -4.09 5.91
CA LYS A 44 -5.40 -5.12 4.94
C LYS A 44 -4.81 -4.96 3.54
N LEU A 45 -3.57 -4.49 3.44
CA LEU A 45 -2.87 -4.25 2.17
C LEU A 45 -1.86 -5.35 1.82
N ASP A 46 -1.67 -6.33 2.70
CA ASP A 46 -0.70 -7.42 2.51
C ASP A 46 -1.02 -8.31 1.30
N SER A 47 -2.29 -8.39 0.90
CA SER A 47 -2.68 -9.13 -0.30
C SER A 47 -2.15 -8.56 -1.63
N TYR A 48 -1.94 -7.24 -1.71
CA TYR A 48 -1.31 -6.59 -2.88
C TYR A 48 0.19 -6.88 -2.89
N MET A 49 0.84 -6.65 -1.75
CA MET A 49 2.27 -6.88 -1.54
C MET A 49 2.68 -8.34 -1.78
N LEU A 50 1.89 -9.30 -1.29
CA LEU A 50 2.17 -10.73 -1.47
C LEU A 50 1.71 -11.26 -2.84
N GLY A 51 0.95 -10.47 -3.60
CA GLY A 51 0.36 -10.88 -4.87
C GLY A 51 -0.76 -11.91 -4.75
N THR A 52 -1.33 -12.12 -3.55
CA THR A 52 -2.48 -13.01 -3.39
C THR A 52 -3.78 -12.39 -3.90
N LYS A 53 -3.81 -11.06 -4.05
CA LYS A 53 -4.85 -10.34 -4.78
C LYS A 53 -4.35 -9.99 -6.17
N GLU A 54 -4.78 -10.76 -7.16
CA GLU A 54 -4.45 -10.53 -8.56
C GLU A 54 -5.01 -9.20 -9.07
N CYS A 55 -4.27 -8.56 -9.98
CA CYS A 55 -4.69 -7.34 -10.65
C CYS A 55 -5.81 -7.68 -11.65
N PRO A 56 -7.01 -7.09 -11.53
CA PRO A 56 -8.09 -7.33 -12.50
C PRO A 56 -7.73 -6.82 -13.90
N ASP A 57 -8.42 -7.32 -14.92
CA ASP A 57 -8.27 -6.78 -16.27
C ASP A 57 -8.63 -5.28 -16.30
N GLN A 58 -7.79 -4.47 -16.94
CA GLN A 58 -7.98 -3.03 -17.06
C GLN A 58 -9.30 -2.66 -17.77
N PHE A 59 -9.71 -3.48 -18.74
CA PHE A 59 -10.90 -3.25 -19.54
C PHE A 59 -11.84 -4.44 -19.51
N VAL A 60 -13.13 -4.15 -19.32
CA VAL A 60 -14.22 -5.12 -19.47
C VAL A 60 -15.01 -4.81 -20.74
N THR A 61 -15.42 -5.85 -21.46
CA THR A 61 -16.31 -5.71 -22.63
C THR A 61 -17.76 -5.78 -22.19
N THR A 62 -18.52 -4.72 -22.46
CA THR A 62 -19.98 -4.74 -22.25
C THR A 62 -20.70 -5.33 -23.47
N ASN A 63 -21.97 -5.74 -23.28
CA ASN A 63 -22.81 -6.36 -24.31
C ASN A 63 -22.83 -5.60 -25.66
N ASP A 64 -22.60 -4.28 -25.63
CA ASP A 64 -22.55 -3.41 -26.80
C ASP A 64 -21.16 -3.38 -27.49
N THR A 65 -20.27 -4.35 -27.24
CA THR A 65 -18.87 -4.45 -27.74
C THR A 65 -17.93 -3.29 -27.38
N THR A 66 -18.39 -2.34 -26.58
CA THR A 66 -17.57 -1.24 -26.05
C THR A 66 -16.67 -1.72 -24.91
N LYS A 67 -15.38 -1.36 -24.96
CA LYS A 67 -14.45 -1.53 -23.85
C LYS A 67 -14.66 -0.40 -22.85
N LYS A 68 -14.92 -0.75 -21.59
CA LYS A 68 -14.97 0.20 -20.47
C LYS A 68 -13.89 -0.14 -19.48
N ILE A 69 -13.36 0.88 -18.78
CA ILE A 69 -12.42 0.66 -17.70
C ILE A 69 -13.12 -0.15 -16.61
N ASN A 70 -12.42 -1.16 -16.08
CA ASN A 70 -12.91 -1.96 -14.98
C ASN A 70 -12.77 -1.17 -13.65
N PRO A 71 -13.88 -0.88 -12.94
CA PRO A 71 -13.80 -0.20 -11.65
C PRO A 71 -12.96 -0.97 -10.61
N GLU A 72 -12.93 -2.30 -10.70
CA GLU A 72 -12.11 -3.13 -9.80
C GLU A 72 -10.62 -2.95 -10.08
N TYR A 73 -10.23 -2.76 -11.34
CA TYR A 73 -8.85 -2.41 -11.70
C TYR A 73 -8.47 -1.05 -11.14
N GLU A 74 -9.34 -0.04 -11.27
CA GLU A 74 -9.10 1.31 -10.72
C GLU A 74 -8.96 1.29 -9.20
N GLU A 75 -9.79 0.52 -8.49
CA GLU A 75 -9.63 0.36 -7.04
C GLU A 75 -8.34 -0.39 -6.68
N TRP A 76 -8.03 -1.45 -7.43
CA TRP A 76 -6.82 -2.24 -7.21
C TRP A 76 -5.57 -1.38 -7.37
N ILE A 77 -5.45 -0.65 -8.48
CA ILE A 77 -4.28 0.18 -8.77
C ILE A 77 -4.16 1.32 -7.76
N ALA A 78 -5.27 1.95 -7.35
CA ALA A 78 -5.22 2.99 -6.34
C ALA A 78 -4.67 2.49 -5.00
N ARG A 79 -5.06 1.27 -4.58
CA ARG A 79 -4.61 0.65 -3.33
C ARG A 79 -3.15 0.21 -3.40
N ASP A 80 -2.76 -0.43 -4.50
CA ASP A 80 -1.38 -0.85 -4.73
C ASP A 80 -0.43 0.36 -4.78
N GLN A 81 -0.78 1.42 -5.51
CA GLN A 81 0.04 2.62 -5.64
C GLN A 81 0.16 3.40 -4.34
N ALA A 82 -0.89 3.41 -3.51
CA ALA A 82 -0.81 3.99 -2.16
C ALA A 82 0.19 3.22 -1.28
N LEU A 83 0.17 1.89 -1.34
CA LEU A 83 1.14 1.05 -0.62
C LEU A 83 2.56 1.24 -1.18
N LEU A 84 2.72 1.29 -2.50
CA LEU A 84 4.00 1.53 -3.18
C LEU A 84 4.63 2.85 -2.72
N GLY A 85 3.86 3.94 -2.77
CA GLY A 85 4.32 5.26 -2.32
C GLY A 85 4.73 5.25 -0.84
N TRP A 86 3.98 4.54 0.00
CA TRP A 86 4.30 4.40 1.42
C TRP A 86 5.58 3.58 1.65
N LEU A 87 5.75 2.44 0.95
CA LEU A 87 6.96 1.62 1.02
C LEU A 87 8.19 2.44 0.61
N ARG A 88 8.11 3.21 -0.49
CA ARG A 88 9.19 4.12 -0.92
C ARG A 88 9.51 5.17 0.15
N ASN A 89 8.51 5.73 0.81
CA ASN A 89 8.72 6.71 1.89
C ASN A 89 9.41 6.08 3.12
N SER A 90 9.18 4.79 3.35
CA SER A 90 9.79 4.00 4.41
C SER A 90 11.23 3.56 4.14
N MET A 91 11.86 4.01 3.05
CA MET A 91 13.23 3.66 2.67
C MET A 91 14.19 4.84 2.80
N ALA A 92 15.48 4.53 3.00
CA ALA A 92 16.57 5.46 2.77
C ALA A 92 16.68 5.80 1.27
N ILE A 93 17.23 6.97 0.96
CA ILE A 93 17.26 7.50 -0.42
C ILE A 93 18.00 6.56 -1.37
N ASP A 94 19.12 5.99 -0.94
CA ASP A 94 19.94 5.10 -1.75
C ASP A 94 19.23 3.77 -2.06
N VAL A 95 18.53 3.19 -1.09
CA VAL A 95 17.68 2.00 -1.29
C VAL A 95 16.50 2.32 -2.21
N ALA A 96 15.76 3.41 -1.93
CA ALA A 96 14.63 3.83 -2.76
C ALA A 96 15.03 4.07 -4.22
N THR A 97 16.23 4.60 -4.45
CA THR A 97 16.78 4.86 -5.80
C THR A 97 17.05 3.57 -6.57
N GLN A 98 17.54 2.52 -5.89
CA GLN A 98 17.78 1.21 -6.52
C GLN A 98 16.48 0.52 -6.95
N LEU A 99 15.37 0.81 -6.28
CA LEU A 99 14.06 0.21 -6.54
C LEU A 99 13.14 1.15 -7.34
N LEU A 100 13.68 2.16 -8.04
CA LEU A 100 12.87 3.09 -8.84
C LEU A 100 12.15 2.42 -10.01
N HIS A 101 12.67 1.30 -10.52
CA HIS A 101 12.06 0.55 -11.62
C HIS A 101 10.82 -0.26 -11.19
N CYS A 102 10.64 -0.55 -9.90
CA CYS A 102 9.47 -1.29 -9.43
C CYS A 102 8.19 -0.43 -9.56
N GLU A 103 7.18 -0.93 -10.27
CA GLU A 103 5.92 -0.24 -10.52
C GLU A 103 4.81 -0.67 -9.57
N THR A 104 5.00 -1.77 -8.85
CA THR A 104 4.01 -2.34 -7.91
C THR A 104 4.58 -2.54 -6.52
N SER A 105 3.70 -2.55 -5.51
CA SER A 105 4.10 -2.83 -4.13
C SER A 105 4.72 -4.23 -3.96
N LYS A 106 4.29 -5.18 -4.80
CA LYS A 106 4.84 -6.53 -4.86
C LYS A 106 6.28 -6.56 -5.35
N GLU A 107 6.59 -5.89 -6.44
CA GLU A 107 7.97 -5.85 -6.99
C GLU A 107 8.95 -5.26 -5.98
N ILE A 108 8.57 -4.16 -5.31
CA ILE A 108 9.39 -3.62 -4.22
C ILE A 108 9.61 -4.68 -3.14
N TRP A 109 8.58 -5.42 -2.74
CA TRP A 109 8.67 -6.37 -1.65
C TRP A 109 9.51 -7.61 -1.98
N ASP A 110 9.48 -8.05 -3.24
CA ASP A 110 10.25 -9.20 -3.71
C ASP A 110 11.73 -8.85 -3.96
N GLU A 111 12.04 -7.58 -4.25
CA GLU A 111 13.41 -7.10 -4.52
C GLU A 111 14.13 -6.43 -3.33
N ALA A 112 13.40 -6.05 -2.27
CA ALA A 112 13.94 -5.44 -1.05
C ALA A 112 14.55 -6.46 -0.07
#